data_AF-A0A7V9SD91-F1
#
_entry.id   AF-A0A7V9SD91-F1
#
_cell.length_a   1.000
_cell.length_b   1.000
_cell.length_c   1.000
_cell.angle_alpha   90.00
_cell.angle_beta   90.00
_cell.angle_gamma   90.00
#
_symmetry.space_group_name_H-M   'P 1'
#
loop_
_entity.id
_entity.type
_entity.pdbx_description
1 polymer ?
#
loop_
_entity_poly.entity_id
_entity_poly.type
_entity_poly.pdbx_seq_one_letter_code
_entity_poly.pdbx_strand_id
1 'polypeptide(L)'
;MQQFIDPKGSFLKNLALSVLLLGLSSFLIPIVLKQIDDRKFVDQQRFQAELSRQGKIIDAQAALLDTMASDFWDYEGYAADVLYSRDERFGRDDWHERAVDAYYEQSGPLLGKMRADISTMLRLALRPTYESFLRLYEEEVLAFDSCLLELMKLELMKTDGSPQPSRCVASEGKFAGASWDTLTAYVLQQDLAEKDDLEFESLAKAFGLHDAPD
;
A
#
# COMPACT_ATOMS: atom_id res chain seq x y z
N MET A 1 -90.04 -22.25 24.66
CA MET A 1 -88.81 -22.95 25.08
C MET A 1 -87.72 -21.92 25.26
N GLN A 2 -87.51 -21.43 26.48
CA GLN A 2 -86.42 -20.52 26.81
C GLN A 2 -85.14 -21.35 26.98
N GLN A 3 -84.15 -21.15 26.11
CA GLN A 3 -82.81 -21.69 26.29
C GLN A 3 -82.19 -21.02 27.53
N PHE A 4 -82.05 -21.78 28.61
CA PHE A 4 -81.15 -21.45 29.71
C PHE A 4 -79.72 -21.54 29.18
N ILE A 5 -79.23 -20.43 28.63
CA ILE A 5 -77.80 -20.23 28.43
C ILE A 5 -77.24 -20.05 29.83
N ASP A 6 -76.59 -21.09 30.37
CA ASP A 6 -75.93 -21.04 31.67
C ASP A 6 -74.86 -19.93 31.63
N PRO A 7 -75.11 -18.78 32.28
CA PRO A 7 -74.25 -17.60 32.15
C PRO A 7 -72.90 -17.82 32.83
N LYS A 8 -72.82 -18.77 33.78
CA LYS A 8 -71.61 -19.06 34.55
C LYS A 8 -70.60 -19.88 33.74
N GLY A 9 -71.09 -20.82 32.92
CA GLY A 9 -70.24 -21.65 32.05
C GLY A 9 -69.57 -20.85 30.93
N SER A 10 -70.30 -19.90 30.32
CA SER A 10 -69.75 -19.01 29.27
C SER A 10 -68.74 -18.01 29.85
N PHE A 11 -69.01 -17.46 31.04
CA PHE A 11 -68.12 -16.51 31.70
C PHE A 11 -66.80 -17.15 32.15
N LEU A 12 -66.82 -18.34 32.78
CA LEU A 12 -65.59 -19.04 33.16
C LEU A 12 -64.74 -19.42 31.95
N LYS A 13 -65.38 -19.83 30.85
CA LYS A 13 -64.68 -20.21 29.62
C LYS A 13 -64.01 -19.01 28.98
N ASN A 14 -64.69 -17.86 28.95
CA ASN A 14 -64.11 -16.61 28.45
C ASN A 14 -63.02 -16.06 29.39
N LEU A 15 -63.20 -16.13 30.71
CA LEU A 15 -62.18 -15.73 31.70
C LEU A 15 -60.91 -16.59 31.57
N ALA A 16 -61.06 -17.91 31.48
CA ALA A 16 -59.95 -18.83 31.27
C ALA A 16 -59.23 -18.55 29.95
N LEU A 17 -59.98 -18.28 28.87
CA LEU A 17 -59.41 -17.89 27.57
C LEU A 17 -58.63 -16.58 27.66
N SER A 18 -59.16 -15.57 28.36
CA SER A 18 -58.51 -14.28 28.56
C SER A 18 -57.24 -14.39 29.40
N VAL A 19 -57.25 -15.18 30.48
CA VAL A 19 -56.05 -15.44 31.30
C VAL A 19 -54.99 -16.20 30.50
N LEU A 20 -55.42 -17.14 29.65
CA LEU A 20 -54.51 -17.93 28.81
C LEU A 20 -53.93 -17.07 27.67
N LEU A 21 -54.72 -16.17 27.09
CA LEU A 21 -54.26 -15.18 26.11
C LEU A 21 -53.32 -14.14 26.74
N LEU A 22 -53.62 -13.66 27.94
CA LEU A 22 -52.76 -12.74 28.70
C LEU A 22 -51.45 -13.43 29.14
N GLY A 23 -51.53 -14.70 29.56
CA GLY A 23 -50.36 -15.51 29.91
C GLY A 23 -49.48 -15.82 28.70
N LEU A 24 -50.07 -16.18 27.56
CA LEU A 24 -49.32 -16.40 26.31
C LEU A 24 -48.67 -15.09 25.83
N SER A 25 -49.41 -14.00 25.80
CA SER A 25 -48.87 -12.71 25.36
C SER A 25 -47.80 -12.16 26.30
N SER A 26 -47.95 -12.34 27.62
CA SER A 26 -46.98 -11.84 28.59
C SER A 26 -45.73 -12.70 28.74
N PHE A 27 -45.73 -13.97 28.29
CA PHE A 27 -44.60 -14.88 28.51
C PHE A 27 -43.96 -15.37 27.21
N LEU A 28 -44.73 -15.75 26.19
CA LEU A 28 -44.19 -16.28 24.93
C LEU A 28 -43.62 -15.17 24.05
N ILE A 29 -44.26 -14.00 23.99
CA ILE A 29 -43.77 -12.85 23.21
C ILE A 29 -42.37 -12.41 23.67
N PRO A 30 -42.12 -12.11 24.97
CA PRO A 30 -40.79 -11.66 25.40
C PRO A 30 -39.70 -12.73 25.24
N ILE A 31 -40.02 -14.03 25.35
CA ILE A 31 -39.04 -15.10 25.14
C ILE A 31 -38.60 -15.17 23.67
N VAL A 32 -39.55 -15.12 22.73
CA VAL A 32 -39.25 -15.16 21.29
C VAL A 32 -38.52 -13.88 20.85
N LEU A 33 -38.95 -12.71 21.34
CA LEU A 33 -38.24 -11.45 21.10
C LEU A 33 -36.79 -11.51 21.60
N LYS A 34 -36.57 -12.03 22.83
CA LYS A 34 -35.21 -12.18 23.38
C LYS A 34 -34.33 -13.09 22.52
N GLN A 35 -34.87 -14.21 22.03
CA GLN A 35 -34.12 -15.10 21.15
C GLN A 35 -33.76 -14.46 19.80
N ILE A 36 -34.65 -13.63 19.25
CA ILE A 36 -34.39 -12.89 18.02
C ILE A 36 -33.35 -11.79 18.25
N ASP A 37 -33.46 -11.06 19.37
CA ASP A 37 -32.52 -9.99 19.72
C ASP A 37 -31.13 -10.54 20.03
N ASP A 38 -31.01 -11.66 20.74
CA ASP A 38 -29.73 -12.33 20.99
C ASP A 38 -29.06 -12.77 19.68
N ARG A 39 -29.83 -13.30 18.72
CA ARG A 39 -29.32 -13.67 17.38
C ARG A 39 -28.88 -12.43 16.60
N LYS A 40 -29.69 -11.38 16.60
CA LYS A 40 -29.33 -10.10 15.94
C LYS A 40 -28.08 -9.49 16.56
N PHE A 41 -27.91 -9.57 17.88
CA PHE A 41 -26.74 -9.06 18.57
C PHE A 41 -25.47 -9.83 18.17
N VAL A 42 -25.53 -11.16 18.10
CA VAL A 42 -24.42 -11.99 17.62
C VAL A 42 -24.09 -11.69 16.15
N ASP A 43 -25.09 -11.56 15.29
CA ASP A 43 -24.87 -11.22 13.88
C ASP A 43 -24.31 -9.80 13.70
N GLN A 44 -24.80 -8.82 14.48
CA GLN A 44 -24.22 -7.47 14.50
C GLN A 44 -22.77 -7.48 14.97
N GLN A 45 -22.42 -8.24 16.02
CA GLN A 45 -21.04 -8.36 16.48
C GLN A 45 -20.13 -8.98 15.42
N ARG A 46 -20.59 -10.04 14.75
CA ARG A 46 -19.83 -10.69 13.66
C ARG A 46 -19.63 -9.73 12.49
N PHE A 47 -20.67 -9.00 12.11
CA PHE A 47 -20.59 -8.00 11.05
C PHE A 47 -19.61 -6.87 11.40
N GLN A 48 -19.66 -6.34 12.63
CA GLN A 48 -18.73 -5.33 13.11
C GLN A 48 -17.28 -5.85 13.17
N ALA A 49 -17.07 -7.10 13.59
CA ALA A 49 -15.76 -7.72 13.61
C ALA A 49 -15.19 -7.90 12.19
N GLU A 50 -16.03 -8.30 11.24
CA GLU A 50 -15.66 -8.42 9.82
C GLU A 50 -15.32 -7.06 9.21
N LEU A 51 -16.14 -6.03 9.46
CA LEU A 51 -15.85 -4.64 9.05
C LEU A 51 -14.54 -4.13 9.65
N SER A 52 -14.30 -4.38 10.94
CA SER A 52 -13.04 -4.00 11.60
C SER A 52 -11.83 -4.74 10.99
N ARG A 53 -11.99 -6.01 10.59
CA ARG A 53 -10.93 -6.75 9.91
C ARG A 53 -10.65 -6.16 8.53
N GLN A 54 -11.69 -5.83 7.77
CA GLN A 54 -11.55 -5.20 6.45
C GLN A 54 -10.90 -3.83 6.55
N GLY A 55 -11.30 -3.00 7.52
CA GLY A 55 -10.66 -1.72 7.80
C GLY A 55 -9.16 -1.86 8.06
N LYS A 56 -8.74 -2.82 8.91
CA LYS A 56 -7.31 -3.07 9.18
C LYS A 56 -6.52 -3.51 7.94
N ILE A 57 -7.15 -4.22 7.00
CA ILE A 57 -6.49 -4.63 5.75
C ILE A 57 -6.29 -3.41 4.86
N ILE A 58 -7.31 -2.56 4.73
CA ILE A 58 -7.25 -1.32 3.96
C ILE A 58 -6.19 -0.38 4.55
N ASP A 59 -6.17 -0.20 5.87
CA ASP A 59 -5.16 0.62 6.57
C ASP A 59 -3.75 0.09 6.32
N ALA A 60 -3.56 -1.24 6.34
CA ALA A 60 -2.27 -1.86 6.05
C ALA A 60 -1.85 -1.71 4.58
N GLN A 61 -2.82 -1.76 3.65
CA GLN A 61 -2.59 -1.54 2.22
C GLN A 61 -2.21 -0.09 1.92
N ALA A 62 -2.90 0.88 2.54
CA ALA A 62 -2.58 2.30 2.43
C ALA A 62 -1.20 2.61 3.02
N ALA A 63 -0.91 2.12 4.23
CA ALA A 63 0.40 2.32 4.86
C ALA A 63 1.55 1.70 4.04
N LEU A 64 1.33 0.54 3.41
CA LEU A 64 2.32 -0.05 2.50
C LEU A 64 2.55 0.84 1.28
N LEU A 65 1.46 1.33 0.66
CA LEU A 65 1.55 2.22 -0.50
C LEU A 65 2.34 3.49 -0.17
N ASP A 66 2.02 4.14 0.94
CA ASP A 66 2.71 5.37 1.38
C ASP A 66 4.19 5.13 1.67
N THR A 67 4.51 4.02 2.36
CA THR A 67 5.90 3.68 2.70
C THR A 67 6.71 3.40 1.44
N MET A 68 6.16 2.60 0.52
CA MET A 68 6.82 2.29 -0.74
C MET A 68 7.03 3.54 -1.59
N ALA A 69 6.00 4.37 -1.75
CA ALA A 69 6.11 5.60 -2.52
C ALA A 69 7.20 6.51 -1.94
N SER A 70 7.19 6.71 -0.61
CA SER A 70 8.23 7.51 0.06
C SER A 70 9.63 6.96 -0.18
N ASP A 71 9.85 5.65 -0.02
CA ASP A 71 11.17 5.05 -0.20
C ASP A 71 11.67 5.21 -1.65
N PHE A 72 10.80 5.02 -2.66
CA PHE A 72 11.14 5.21 -4.09
C PHE A 72 11.49 6.67 -4.39
N TRP A 73 10.68 7.62 -3.95
CA TRP A 73 10.95 9.05 -4.12
C TRP A 73 12.22 9.51 -3.41
N ASP A 74 12.49 9.01 -2.19
CA ASP A 74 13.71 9.35 -1.45
C ASP A 74 14.95 8.84 -2.22
N TYR A 75 14.91 7.62 -2.73
CA TYR A 75 15.99 7.07 -3.56
C TYR A 75 16.20 7.89 -4.84
N GLU A 76 15.13 8.22 -5.57
CA GLU A 76 15.21 9.07 -6.75
C GLU A 76 15.82 10.43 -6.41
N GLY A 77 15.44 11.00 -5.27
CA GLY A 77 15.97 12.26 -4.77
C GLY A 77 17.49 12.21 -4.59
N TYR A 78 18.02 11.17 -3.94
CA TYR A 78 19.46 11.00 -3.78
C TYR A 78 20.17 10.78 -5.12
N ALA A 79 19.60 9.94 -6.00
CA ALA A 79 20.14 9.70 -7.34
C ALA A 79 20.20 10.99 -8.18
N ALA A 80 19.11 11.76 -8.17
CA ALA A 80 19.01 13.03 -8.87
C ALA A 80 20.01 14.06 -8.32
N ASP A 81 20.21 14.12 -7.00
CA ASP A 81 21.16 15.06 -6.39
C ASP A 81 22.60 14.78 -6.85
N VAL A 82 23.00 13.51 -6.99
CA VAL A 82 24.31 13.13 -7.55
C VAL A 82 24.43 13.59 -9.00
N LEU A 83 23.39 13.40 -9.81
CA LEU A 83 23.41 13.77 -11.23
C LEU A 83 23.40 15.30 -11.44
N TYR A 84 22.60 16.03 -10.66
CA TYR A 84 22.46 17.48 -10.79
C TYR A 84 23.65 18.24 -10.21
N SER A 85 24.25 17.74 -9.13
CA SER A 85 25.42 18.38 -8.51
C SER A 85 26.66 18.37 -9.41
N ARG A 86 26.71 17.49 -10.42
CA ARG A 86 27.75 17.50 -11.46
C ARG A 86 27.62 18.62 -12.50
N ASP A 87 26.45 19.22 -12.60
CA ASP A 87 26.19 20.25 -13.61
C ASP A 87 26.79 21.58 -13.15
N GLU A 88 27.81 22.03 -13.89
CA GLU A 88 28.55 23.26 -13.62
C GLU A 88 27.66 24.51 -13.54
N ARG A 89 26.45 24.48 -14.15
CA ARG A 89 25.49 25.59 -14.10
C ARG A 89 24.95 25.87 -12.69
N PHE A 90 24.92 24.85 -11.84
CA PHE A 90 24.38 24.94 -10.49
C PHE A 90 25.47 24.84 -9.40
N GLY A 91 26.74 24.78 -9.82
CA GLY A 91 27.90 24.44 -9.00
C GLY A 91 28.08 25.29 -7.76
N ARG A 92 27.93 24.66 -6.59
CA ARG A 92 28.55 25.07 -5.33
C ARG A 92 29.75 24.15 -5.08
N ASP A 93 30.83 24.72 -4.58
CA ASP A 93 32.14 24.07 -4.48
C ASP A 93 32.14 22.70 -3.77
N ASP A 94 31.14 22.40 -2.92
CA ASP A 94 31.06 21.17 -2.10
C ASP A 94 29.83 20.29 -2.37
N TRP A 95 28.92 20.70 -3.26
CA TRP A 95 27.62 20.02 -3.36
C TRP A 95 27.76 18.60 -3.89
N HIS A 96 28.60 18.41 -4.90
CA HIS A 96 28.77 17.08 -5.50
C HIS A 96 29.33 16.06 -4.51
N GLU A 97 30.32 16.45 -3.71
CA GLU A 97 30.89 15.61 -2.66
C GLU A 97 29.81 15.21 -1.64
N ARG A 98 29.02 16.18 -1.15
CA ARG A 98 27.91 15.90 -0.21
C ARG A 98 26.81 15.02 -0.81
N ALA A 99 26.50 15.19 -2.08
CA ALA A 99 25.50 14.38 -2.78
C ALA A 99 25.96 12.92 -2.92
N VAL A 100 27.24 12.73 -3.27
CA VAL A 100 27.88 11.41 -3.34
C VAL A 100 27.87 10.70 -1.99
N ASP A 101 28.26 11.40 -0.92
CA ASP A 101 28.25 10.85 0.44
C ASP A 101 26.84 10.46 0.88
N ALA A 102 25.87 11.36 0.69
CA ALA A 102 24.48 11.09 1.04
C ALA A 102 23.92 9.90 0.26
N TYR A 103 24.23 9.79 -1.03
CA TYR A 103 23.82 8.64 -1.84
C TYR A 103 24.40 7.33 -1.29
N TYR A 104 25.71 7.25 -1.05
CA TYR A 104 26.33 6.03 -0.51
C TYR A 104 25.78 5.62 0.86
N GLU A 105 25.46 6.58 1.73
CA GLU A 105 24.93 6.30 3.06
C GLU A 105 23.46 5.85 3.03
N GLN A 106 22.66 6.43 2.14
CA GLN A 106 21.19 6.30 2.20
C GLN A 106 20.61 5.36 1.14
N SER A 107 21.21 5.24 -0.05
CA SER A 107 20.62 4.46 -1.16
C SER A 107 20.54 2.96 -0.83
N GLY A 108 21.60 2.37 -0.29
CA GLY A 108 21.65 0.95 0.06
C GLY A 108 20.55 0.53 1.06
N PRO A 109 20.39 1.22 2.20
CA PRO A 109 19.28 0.97 3.12
C PRO A 109 17.90 1.12 2.48
N LEU A 110 17.68 2.13 1.63
CA LEU A 110 16.41 2.34 0.93
C LEU A 110 16.10 1.18 -0.02
N LEU A 111 17.06 0.76 -0.85
CA LEU A 111 16.90 -0.39 -1.75
C LEU A 111 16.54 -1.67 -0.97
N GLY A 112 17.11 -1.84 0.23
CA GLY A 112 16.76 -2.95 1.12
C GLY A 112 15.32 -2.88 1.63
N LYS A 113 14.83 -1.70 2.01
CA LYS A 113 13.43 -1.50 2.43
C LYS A 113 12.46 -1.73 1.29
N MET A 114 12.70 -1.13 0.11
CA MET A 114 11.89 -1.36 -1.08
C MET A 114 11.72 -2.85 -1.38
N ARG A 115 12.82 -3.62 -1.32
CA ARG A 115 12.76 -5.07 -1.56
C ARG A 115 11.90 -5.81 -0.53
N ALA A 116 11.96 -5.38 0.73
CA ALA A 116 11.14 -5.94 1.80
C ALA A 116 9.66 -5.59 1.61
N ASP A 117 9.35 -4.38 1.17
CA ASP A 117 7.98 -3.93 0.94
C ASP A 117 7.36 -4.61 -0.29
N ILE A 118 8.11 -4.73 -1.39
CA ILE A 118 7.72 -5.55 -2.55
C ILE A 118 7.45 -7.00 -2.12
N SER A 119 8.27 -7.55 -1.22
CA SER A 119 8.03 -8.90 -0.68
C SER A 119 6.75 -8.96 0.18
N THR A 120 6.42 -7.88 0.87
CA THR A 120 5.18 -7.75 1.65
C THR A 120 3.95 -7.69 0.75
N MET A 121 4.06 -7.10 -0.45
CA MET A 121 2.97 -7.08 -1.44
C MET A 121 2.47 -8.48 -1.81
N LEU A 122 3.30 -9.52 -1.77
CA LEU A 122 2.87 -10.91 -2.00
C LEU A 122 1.71 -11.35 -1.09
N ARG A 123 1.57 -10.71 0.08
CA ARG A 123 0.52 -11.03 1.07
C ARG A 123 -0.71 -10.14 0.94
N LEU A 124 -0.56 -8.95 0.36
CA LEU A 124 -1.57 -7.87 0.41
C LEU A 124 -2.12 -7.48 -0.97
N ALA A 125 -1.42 -7.80 -2.05
CA ALA A 125 -1.75 -7.45 -3.43
C ALA A 125 -1.96 -8.69 -4.32
N LEU A 126 -2.51 -8.46 -5.52
CA LEU A 126 -2.59 -9.49 -6.54
C LEU A 126 -1.20 -9.80 -7.10
N ARG A 127 -0.99 -11.07 -7.46
CA ARG A 127 0.30 -11.55 -8.00
C ARG A 127 0.84 -10.73 -9.19
N PRO A 128 0.02 -10.32 -10.19
CA PRO A 128 0.51 -9.50 -11.29
C PRO A 128 1.06 -8.15 -10.84
N THR A 129 0.49 -7.55 -9.79
CA THR A 129 0.95 -6.27 -9.24
C THR A 129 2.30 -6.43 -8.55
N TYR A 130 2.48 -7.50 -7.78
CA TYR A 130 3.80 -7.87 -7.23
C TYR A 130 4.84 -8.06 -8.35
N GLU A 131 4.49 -8.80 -9.41
CA GLU A 131 5.41 -9.07 -10.51
C GLU A 131 5.80 -7.78 -11.27
N SER A 132 4.87 -6.82 -11.40
CA SER A 132 5.19 -5.53 -12.02
C SER A 132 6.15 -4.69 -11.19
N PHE A 133 5.89 -4.55 -9.88
CA PHE A 133 6.79 -3.84 -8.98
C PHE A 133 8.16 -4.49 -8.84
N LEU A 134 8.21 -5.82 -8.82
CA LEU A 134 9.48 -6.54 -8.81
C LEU A 134 10.29 -6.23 -10.05
N ARG A 135 9.64 -6.22 -11.22
CA ARG A 135 10.28 -5.88 -12.49
C ARG A 135 10.74 -4.42 -12.53
N LEU A 136 9.91 -3.47 -12.07
CA LEU A 136 10.30 -2.07 -11.92
C LEU A 136 11.56 -1.94 -11.06
N TYR A 137 11.57 -2.59 -9.90
CA TYR A 137 12.73 -2.58 -9.01
C TYR A 137 13.99 -3.21 -9.65
N GLU A 138 13.87 -4.37 -10.29
CA GLU A 138 15.02 -5.09 -10.84
C GLU A 138 15.55 -4.48 -12.15
N GLU A 139 14.66 -4.11 -13.07
CA GLU A 139 15.01 -3.67 -14.44
C GLU A 139 15.28 -2.16 -14.51
N GLU A 140 14.66 -1.36 -13.65
CA GLU A 140 14.81 0.10 -13.65
C GLU A 140 15.69 0.55 -12.48
N VAL A 141 15.25 0.34 -11.24
CA VAL A 141 15.91 0.90 -10.05
C VAL A 141 17.31 0.31 -9.86
N LEU A 142 17.44 -1.02 -9.78
CA LEU A 142 18.73 -1.69 -9.56
C LEU A 142 19.69 -1.55 -10.75
N ALA A 143 19.18 -1.58 -11.98
CA ALA A 143 20.00 -1.37 -13.16
C ALA A 143 20.57 0.07 -13.19
N PHE A 144 19.75 1.05 -12.79
CA PHE A 144 20.18 2.44 -12.67
C PHE A 144 21.21 2.61 -11.54
N ASP A 145 20.94 2.08 -10.35
CA ASP A 145 21.83 2.11 -9.18
C ASP A 145 23.22 1.56 -9.51
N SER A 146 23.25 0.37 -10.12
CA SER A 146 24.48 -0.31 -10.54
C SER A 146 25.31 0.53 -11.49
N CYS A 147 24.67 1.14 -12.49
CA CYS A 147 25.35 2.03 -13.44
C CYS A 147 25.87 3.31 -12.76
N LEU A 148 25.06 3.94 -11.90
CA LEU A 148 25.43 5.17 -11.20
C LEU A 148 26.63 4.94 -10.26
N LEU A 149 26.60 3.86 -9.48
CA LEU A 149 27.71 3.46 -8.60
C LEU A 149 29.01 3.18 -9.36
N GLU A 150 28.91 2.54 -10.53
CA GLU A 150 30.08 2.32 -11.39
C GLU A 150 30.67 3.66 -11.86
N LEU A 151 29.81 4.57 -12.34
CA LEU A 151 30.25 5.89 -12.81
C LEU A 151 30.90 6.72 -11.68
N MET A 152 30.34 6.72 -10.48
CA MET A 152 30.92 7.37 -9.29
C MET A 152 32.29 6.77 -8.95
N LYS A 153 32.42 5.44 -8.99
CA LYS A 153 33.69 4.75 -8.75
C LYS A 153 34.74 5.10 -9.79
N LEU A 154 34.36 5.20 -11.06
CA LEU A 154 35.27 5.60 -12.14
C LEU A 154 35.78 7.03 -11.93
N GLU A 155 34.91 7.94 -11.49
CA GLU A 155 35.28 9.32 -11.15
C GLU A 155 36.30 9.40 -10.01
N LEU A 156 36.11 8.61 -8.94
CA LEU A 156 37.06 8.52 -7.83
C LEU A 156 38.43 7.94 -8.27
N MET A 157 38.43 7.06 -9.28
CA MET A 157 39.65 6.46 -9.83
C MET A 157 40.40 7.36 -10.82
N LYS A 158 39.96 8.61 -11.02
CA LYS A 158 40.58 9.54 -11.95
C LYS A 158 41.97 9.96 -11.50
N THR A 159 42.98 9.27 -12.02
CA THR A 159 44.37 9.74 -12.07
C THR A 159 44.60 10.61 -13.31
N ASP A 160 45.23 11.77 -13.13
CA ASP A 160 45.52 12.77 -14.17
C ASP A 160 46.06 12.13 -15.46
N GLY A 161 45.36 12.39 -16.59
CA GLY A 161 45.87 12.14 -17.94
C GLY A 161 45.39 10.85 -18.65
N SER A 162 44.57 10.01 -18.04
CA SER A 162 44.02 8.80 -18.70
C SER A 162 42.65 9.09 -19.35
N PRO A 163 42.40 8.75 -20.63
CA PRO A 163 41.05 8.76 -21.17
C PRO A 163 40.24 7.65 -20.49
N GLN A 164 39.41 8.02 -19.51
CA GLN A 164 38.64 7.07 -18.73
C GLN A 164 37.44 6.55 -19.51
N PRO A 165 36.99 5.32 -19.22
CA PRO A 165 35.62 4.94 -19.52
C PRO A 165 34.68 5.92 -18.80
N SER A 166 33.88 6.67 -19.56
CA SER A 166 32.86 7.59 -19.04
C SER A 166 31.47 6.93 -19.04
N ARG A 167 31.47 5.60 -19.04
CA ARG A 167 30.29 4.76 -19.27
C ARG A 167 30.35 3.56 -18.34
N CYS A 168 29.19 3.15 -17.85
CA CYS A 168 29.06 2.00 -16.96
C CYS A 168 29.07 0.67 -17.74
N VAL A 169 30.25 0.24 -18.16
CA VAL A 169 30.43 -0.95 -19.03
C VAL A 169 30.42 -2.26 -18.25
N ALA A 170 30.65 -2.21 -16.94
CA ALA A 170 30.56 -3.37 -16.06
C ALA A 170 29.15 -3.58 -15.50
N SER A 171 28.29 -2.56 -15.53
CA SER A 171 26.89 -2.66 -15.15
C SER A 171 26.11 -3.52 -16.14
N GLU A 172 25.19 -4.32 -15.62
CA GLU A 172 24.28 -5.15 -16.39
C GLU A 172 22.89 -4.49 -16.47
N GLY A 173 22.08 -4.90 -17.45
CA GLY A 173 20.71 -4.43 -17.59
C GLY A 173 20.56 -3.22 -18.52
N LYS A 174 19.46 -2.48 -18.34
CA LYS A 174 18.98 -1.45 -19.28
C LYS A 174 19.98 -0.31 -19.49
N PHE A 175 20.74 0.03 -18.46
CA PHE A 175 21.67 1.16 -18.49
C PHE A 175 23.11 0.74 -18.81
N ALA A 176 23.37 -0.52 -19.16
CA ALA A 176 24.70 -0.97 -19.54
C ALA A 176 25.31 -0.09 -20.65
N GLY A 177 26.48 0.50 -20.37
CA GLY A 177 27.18 1.42 -21.26
C GLY A 177 26.63 2.85 -21.29
N ALA A 178 25.68 3.20 -20.42
CA ALA A 178 25.21 4.58 -20.25
C ALA A 178 26.31 5.48 -19.67
N SER A 179 26.27 6.76 -20.04
CA SER A 179 27.11 7.81 -19.46
C SER A 179 26.33 8.64 -18.44
N TRP A 180 27.03 9.52 -17.72
CA TRP A 180 26.43 10.57 -16.90
C TRP A 180 25.31 11.32 -17.64
N ASP A 181 25.57 11.82 -18.85
CA ASP A 181 24.56 12.54 -19.65
C ASP A 181 23.32 11.69 -19.93
N THR A 182 23.49 10.38 -20.12
CA THR A 182 22.38 9.46 -20.41
C THR A 182 21.51 9.30 -19.16
N LEU A 183 22.11 9.10 -17.99
CA LEU A 183 21.38 8.99 -16.73
C LEU A 183 20.73 10.33 -16.33
N THR A 184 21.43 11.45 -16.53
CA THR A 184 20.87 12.79 -16.28
C THR A 184 19.68 13.06 -17.19
N ALA A 185 19.74 12.70 -18.48
CA ALA A 185 18.60 12.84 -19.37
C ALA A 185 17.41 11.97 -18.92
N TYR A 186 17.67 10.75 -18.49
CA TYR A 186 16.65 9.82 -17.97
C TYR A 186 15.91 10.41 -16.76
N VAL A 187 16.66 10.97 -15.79
CA VAL A 187 16.06 11.60 -14.60
C VAL A 187 15.37 12.93 -14.93
N LEU A 188 15.96 13.76 -15.81
CA LEU A 188 15.34 15.04 -16.22
C LEU A 188 14.05 14.86 -17.01
N GLN A 189 13.94 13.78 -17.78
CA GLN A 189 12.71 13.43 -18.50
C GLN A 189 11.67 12.79 -17.59
N GLN A 190 12.00 12.56 -16.30
CA GLN A 190 11.12 11.94 -15.32
C GLN A 190 10.69 10.52 -15.72
N ASP A 191 11.48 9.82 -16.54
CA ASP A 191 11.12 8.50 -17.06
C ASP A 191 10.98 7.42 -15.98
N LEU A 192 11.70 7.55 -14.85
CA LEU A 192 11.56 6.65 -13.69
C LEU A 192 10.35 7.06 -12.85
N ALA A 193 10.29 8.31 -12.44
CA ALA A 193 9.16 8.92 -11.73
C ALA A 193 7.80 8.63 -12.39
N GLU A 194 7.68 8.78 -13.72
CA GLU A 194 6.44 8.48 -14.46
C GLU A 194 6.05 7.00 -14.35
N LYS A 195 7.02 6.07 -14.33
CA LYS A 195 6.75 4.64 -14.16
C LYS A 195 6.37 4.30 -12.73
N ASP A 196 7.06 4.89 -11.76
CA ASP A 196 6.75 4.75 -10.35
C ASP A 196 5.31 5.22 -10.09
N ASP A 197 4.95 6.41 -10.59
CA ASP A 197 3.58 6.96 -10.49
C ASP A 197 2.53 6.02 -11.12
N LEU A 198 2.80 5.49 -12.32
CA LEU A 198 1.88 4.56 -12.98
C LEU A 198 1.68 3.26 -12.19
N GLU A 199 2.76 2.71 -11.64
CA GLU A 199 2.71 1.48 -10.85
C GLU A 199 2.03 1.74 -9.49
N PHE A 200 2.29 2.88 -8.84
CA PHE A 200 1.61 3.27 -7.60
C PHE A 200 0.12 3.56 -7.81
N GLU A 201 -0.26 4.21 -8.90
CA GLU A 201 -1.67 4.43 -9.26
C GLU A 201 -2.38 3.09 -9.53
N SER A 202 -1.72 2.17 -10.25
CA SER A 202 -2.20 0.81 -10.50
C SER A 202 -2.39 0.02 -9.20
N LEU A 203 -1.45 0.14 -8.26
CA LEU A 203 -1.52 -0.48 -6.94
C LEU A 203 -2.65 0.09 -6.09
N ALA A 204 -2.79 1.42 -6.05
CA ALA A 204 -3.88 2.09 -5.34
C ALA A 204 -5.25 1.64 -5.86
N LYS A 205 -5.40 1.50 -7.19
CA LYS A 205 -6.61 0.93 -7.81
C LYS A 205 -6.82 -0.53 -7.42
N ALA A 206 -5.76 -1.35 -7.40
CA ALA A 206 -5.85 -2.76 -7.00
C ALA A 206 -6.24 -2.93 -5.52
N PHE A 207 -5.88 -1.96 -4.66
CA PHE A 207 -6.30 -1.90 -3.26
C PHE A 207 -7.69 -1.28 -3.06
N GLY A 208 -8.31 -0.72 -4.10
CA GLY A 208 -9.60 -0.03 -3.99
C GLY A 208 -9.51 1.30 -3.23
N LEU A 209 -8.34 1.95 -3.23
CA LEU A 209 -8.10 3.21 -2.52
C LEU A 209 -8.50 4.46 -3.34
N HIS A 210 -8.94 4.29 -4.58
CA HIS A 210 -9.21 5.38 -5.53
C HIS A 210 -10.49 6.19 -5.24
N ASP A 211 -11.32 5.74 -4.29
CA ASP A 211 -12.62 6.34 -3.94
C ASP A 211 -12.65 7.04 -2.56
N ALA A 212 -11.50 7.21 -1.89
CA ALA A 212 -11.46 7.95 -0.63
C ALA A 212 -11.73 9.45 -0.89
N PRO A 213 -12.76 10.05 -0.29
CA PRO A 213 -13.02 11.48 -0.46
C PRO A 213 -11.92 12.30 0.21
N ASP A 214 -11.41 13.30 -0.52
CA ASP A 214 -10.49 14.35 -0.03
C ASP A 214 -10.97 15.03 1.28
#